data_AF-X1JTA9-F1
#
_entry.id   AF-X1JTA9-F1
#
_cell.length_a   1.000
_cell.length_b   1.000
_cell.length_c   1.000
_cell.angle_alpha   90.00
_cell.angle_beta   90.00
_cell.angle_gamma   90.00
#
_symmetry.space_group_name_H-M   'P 1'
#
loop_
_entity.id
_entity.type
_entity.pdbx_description
1 polymer ?
#
loop_
_entity_poly.entity_id
_entity_poly.type
_entity_poly.pdbx_seq_one_letter_code
_entity_poly.pdbx_strand_id
1 'polypeptide(L)'
;ISLSDSTTGRCLAVLDTKYKINPKPKNEDIYQVVAYAEAKSTDRAILVYPQVLDQPTVGSIGKVHVHTLSFRIGEDLDNAGEEFMSRLIKIIC
;
A
#
# COMPACT_ATOMS: atom_id res chain seq x y z
N ILE A 1 0.06 -8.81 -2.92
CA ILE A 1 1.54 -9.03 -2.79
C ILE A 1 1.90 -8.85 -1.32
N SER A 2 2.86 -9.61 -0.78
CA SER A 2 3.38 -9.38 0.58
C SER A 2 4.83 -8.91 0.52
N LEU A 3 5.17 -7.91 1.32
CA LEU A 3 6.54 -7.54 1.63
C LEU A 3 6.97 -8.29 2.89
N SER A 4 8.14 -8.91 2.87
CA SER A 4 8.63 -9.72 3.97
C SER A 4 10.08 -9.41 4.26
N ASP A 5 10.43 -9.45 5.54
CA ASP A 5 11.80 -9.40 5.99
C ASP A 5 12.54 -10.65 5.49
N SER A 6 13.66 -10.46 4.79
CA SER A 6 14.38 -11.55 4.13
C SER A 6 15.13 -12.46 5.10
N THR A 7 15.41 -12.00 6.32
CA THR A 7 16.15 -12.76 7.32
C THR A 7 15.23 -13.64 8.17
N THR A 8 14.09 -13.07 8.57
CA THR A 8 13.14 -13.68 9.51
C THR A 8 11.91 -14.28 8.81
N GLY A 9 11.65 -13.91 7.55
CA GLY A 9 10.43 -14.28 6.83
C GLY A 9 9.16 -13.57 7.32
N ARG A 10 9.28 -12.65 8.29
CA ARG A 10 8.13 -11.93 8.84
C ARG A 10 7.48 -11.05 7.78
N CYS A 11 6.15 -11.14 7.64
CA CYS A 11 5.39 -10.23 6.79
C CYS A 11 5.40 -8.80 7.38
N LEU A 12 6.00 -7.85 6.65
CA LEU A 12 6.11 -6.45 7.07
C LEU A 12 4.88 -5.64 6.64
N ALA A 13 4.32 -5.95 5.48
CA ALA A 13 3.10 -5.34 4.95
C ALA A 13 2.49 -6.20 3.84
N VAL A 14 1.18 -6.04 3.61
CA VAL A 14 0.52 -6.49 2.38
C VAL A 14 0.31 -5.29 1.46
N LEU A 15 0.66 -5.46 0.19
CA LEU A 15 0.47 -4.50 -0.88
C LEU A 15 -0.57 -5.03 -1.87
N ASP A 16 -1.57 -4.22 -2.20
CA ASP A 16 -2.59 -4.53 -3.19
C ASP A 16 -2.64 -3.44 -4.27
N THR A 17 -2.25 -3.80 -5.48
CA THR A 17 -2.11 -2.89 -6.62
C THR A 17 -3.44 -2.75 -7.34
N LYS A 18 -3.86 -1.52 -7.59
CA LYS A 18 -5.10 -1.18 -8.29
C LYS A 18 -4.77 -0.47 -9.59
N TYR A 19 -5.57 -0.71 -10.63
CA TYR A 19 -5.56 0.06 -11.89
C TYR A 19 -6.71 1.10 -11.93
N LYS A 20 -7.36 1.36 -10.79
CA LYS A 20 -8.53 2.25 -10.69
C LYS A 20 -8.08 3.72 -10.58
N ILE A 21 -8.80 4.63 -11.22
CA ILE A 21 -8.54 6.09 -11.19
C ILE A 21 -9.58 6.87 -10.35
N ASN A 22 -10.26 6.19 -9.41
CA ASN A 22 -11.21 6.84 -8.53
C ASN A 22 -10.48 7.85 -7.63
N PRO A 23 -11.11 8.97 -7.24
CA PRO A 23 -10.47 10.01 -6.41
C PRO A 23 -10.10 9.51 -5.01
N LYS A 24 -10.67 8.38 -4.56
CA LYS A 24 -10.37 7.72 -3.29
C LYS A 24 -10.48 6.20 -3.40
N PRO A 25 -9.85 5.45 -2.48
CA PRO A 25 -10.07 4.02 -2.36
C PRO A 25 -11.54 3.69 -2.07
N LYS A 26 -12.05 2.62 -2.69
CA LYS A 26 -13.37 2.09 -2.34
C LYS A 26 -13.27 1.26 -1.07
N ASN A 27 -14.34 1.24 -0.28
CA ASN A 27 -14.41 0.41 0.93
C ASN A 27 -14.14 -1.07 0.63
N GLU A 28 -14.57 -1.58 -0.53
CA GLU A 28 -14.28 -2.95 -0.97
C GLU A 28 -12.76 -3.23 -1.05
N ASP A 29 -11.99 -2.27 -1.57
CA ASP A 29 -10.54 -2.39 -1.72
C ASP A 29 -9.86 -2.32 -0.34
N ILE A 30 -10.36 -1.46 0.54
CA ILE A 30 -9.88 -1.33 1.92
C ILE A 30 -10.13 -2.63 2.70
N TYR A 31 -11.35 -3.15 2.67
CA TYR A 31 -11.69 -4.38 3.40
C TYR A 31 -10.92 -5.58 2.86
N GLN A 32 -10.73 -5.67 1.54
CA GLN A 32 -9.93 -6.73 0.93
C GLN A 32 -8.48 -6.70 1.43
N VAL A 33 -7.81 -5.53 1.40
CA VAL A 33 -6.40 -5.44 1.82
C VAL A 33 -6.23 -5.66 3.32
N VAL A 34 -7.21 -5.23 4.14
CA VAL A 34 -7.22 -5.51 5.59
C VAL A 34 -7.36 -7.00 5.87
N ALA A 35 -8.28 -7.69 5.19
CA ALA A 35 -8.44 -9.14 5.34
C ALA A 35 -7.14 -9.89 4.99
N TYR A 36 -6.41 -9.45 3.96
CA TYR A 36 -5.11 -10.04 3.64
C TYR A 36 -4.03 -9.73 4.68
N ALA A 37 -4.02 -8.53 5.26
CA ALA A 37 -3.08 -8.18 6.32
C ALA A 37 -3.29 -9.07 7.56
N GLU A 38 -4.55 -9.26 7.97
CA GLU A 38 -4.91 -10.18 9.06
C GLU A 38 -4.49 -11.63 8.74
N ALA A 39 -4.82 -12.11 7.54
CA ALA A 39 -4.44 -13.46 7.10
C ALA A 39 -2.92 -13.68 7.04
N LYS A 40 -2.14 -12.61 6.85
CA LYS A 40 -0.66 -12.62 6.85
C LYS A 40 -0.04 -12.23 8.18
N SER A 41 -0.85 -12.02 9.23
CA SER A 41 -0.39 -11.61 10.57
C SER A 41 0.50 -10.37 10.54
N THR A 42 0.13 -9.39 9.72
CA THR A 42 0.76 -8.06 9.66
C THR A 42 -0.26 -6.98 9.98
N ASP A 43 0.22 -5.90 10.57
CA ASP A 43 -0.56 -4.72 10.93
C ASP A 43 -0.48 -3.63 9.86
N ARG A 44 0.18 -3.88 8.71
CA ARG A 44 0.30 -2.89 7.64
C ARG A 44 -0.32 -3.39 6.34
N ALA A 45 -1.21 -2.56 5.80
CA ALA A 45 -1.86 -2.73 4.51
C ALA A 45 -1.61 -1.50 3.65
N ILE A 46 -1.25 -1.71 2.38
CA ILE A 46 -0.93 -0.63 1.45
C ILE A 46 -1.70 -0.85 0.15
N LEU A 47 -2.52 0.12 -0.23
CA LEU A 47 -3.12 0.18 -1.56
C LEU A 47 -2.20 0.98 -2.49
N VAL A 48 -1.84 0.41 -3.63
CA VAL A 48 -0.96 1.05 -4.62
C VAL A 48 -1.77 1.43 -5.86
N TYR A 49 -1.74 2.71 -6.23
CA TYR A 49 -2.47 3.26 -7.37
C TYR A 49 -1.50 3.77 -8.46
N PRO A 50 -1.94 3.85 -9.73
CA PRO A 50 -1.07 4.27 -10.84
C PRO A 50 -0.88 5.81 -10.91
N GLN A 51 -1.55 6.54 -10.03
CA GLN A 51 -1.55 8.00 -9.93
C GLN A 51 -1.82 8.42 -8.49
N VAL A 52 -1.52 9.68 -8.18
CA VAL A 52 -1.91 10.27 -6.89
C VAL A 52 -3.44 10.38 -6.83
N LEU A 53 -4.01 10.00 -5.69
CA LEU A 53 -5.44 10.15 -5.44
C LEU A 53 -5.71 11.52 -4.82
N ASP A 54 -6.84 12.13 -5.17
CA ASP A 54 -7.28 13.40 -4.56
C ASP A 54 -7.52 13.25 -3.05
N GLN A 55 -7.99 12.08 -2.64
CA GLN A 55 -8.32 11.74 -1.26
C GLN A 55 -7.65 10.40 -0.89
N PRO A 56 -6.34 10.40 -0.60
CA PRO A 56 -5.64 9.20 -0.17
C PRO A 56 -6.15 8.76 1.21
N THR A 57 -6.18 7.45 1.45
CA THR A 57 -6.52 6.91 2.77
C THR A 57 -5.26 6.66 3.58
N VAL A 58 -5.23 7.25 4.77
CA VAL A 58 -4.33 6.90 5.87
C VAL A 58 -5.21 6.74 7.11
N GLY A 59 -5.25 5.54 7.69
CA GLY A 59 -6.10 5.26 8.84
C GLY A 59 -5.93 3.84 9.35
N SER A 60 -6.76 3.43 10.30
CA SER A 60 -6.71 2.10 10.89
C SER A 60 -8.08 1.42 10.87
N ILE A 61 -8.09 0.11 10.63
CA ILE A 61 -9.23 -0.77 10.87
C ILE A 61 -8.78 -1.86 11.84
N GLY A 62 -9.31 -1.82 13.06
CA GLY A 62 -8.78 -2.64 14.15
C GLY A 62 -7.30 -2.35 14.38
N LYS A 63 -6.46 -3.39 14.24
CA LYS A 63 -4.99 -3.27 14.37
C LYS A 63 -4.28 -2.99 13.04
N VAL A 64 -4.98 -3.05 11.90
CA VAL A 64 -4.37 -2.89 10.59
C VAL A 64 -4.37 -1.41 10.20
N HIS A 65 -3.17 -0.87 10.03
CA HIS A 65 -2.90 0.44 9.45
C HIS A 65 -2.95 0.37 7.93
N VAL A 66 -3.89 1.12 7.34
CA VAL A 66 -4.12 1.21 5.90
C VAL A 66 -3.48 2.47 5.37
N HIS A 67 -2.60 2.32 4.40
CA HIS A 67 -1.92 3.39 3.68
C HIS A 67 -2.29 3.36 2.19
N THR A 68 -2.20 4.52 1.55
CA THR A 68 -2.28 4.65 0.11
C THR A 68 -0.94 5.14 -0.42
N LEU A 69 -0.42 4.48 -1.44
CA LEU A 69 0.73 4.91 -2.22
C LEU A 69 0.36 5.03 -3.70
N SER A 70 1.14 5.81 -4.43
CA SER A 70 1.04 5.95 -5.87
C SER A 70 2.36 5.60 -6.54
N PHE A 71 2.31 4.81 -7.61
CA PHE A 71 3.40 4.64 -8.56
C PHE A 71 2.98 5.31 -9.86
N ARG A 72 3.52 6.51 -10.15
CA ARG A 72 3.04 7.39 -11.22
C ARG A 72 3.53 6.90 -12.59
N ILE A 73 2.84 5.93 -13.18
CA ILE A 73 3.25 5.28 -14.45
C ILE A 73 3.23 6.20 -15.68
N GLY A 74 2.63 7.39 -15.58
CA GLY A 74 2.57 8.38 -16.66
C GLY A 74 3.74 9.37 -16.68
N GLU A 75 4.71 9.18 -15.80
CA GLU A 75 5.88 10.06 -15.64
C GLU A 75 7.18 9.31 -15.89
N ASP A 76 8.30 9.99 -15.64
CA ASP A 76 9.62 9.35 -15.63
C ASP A 76 9.65 8.22 -14.59
N LEU A 77 9.87 7.00 -15.06
CA LEU A 77 9.73 5.79 -14.25
C LEU A 77 10.80 5.67 -13.18
N ASP A 78 12.00 6.20 -13.42
CA ASP A 78 13.09 6.19 -12.45
C ASP A 78 12.74 7.11 -11.28
N ASN A 79 12.35 8.36 -11.57
CA ASN A 79 11.89 9.30 -10.54
C ASN A 79 10.65 8.79 -9.79
N ALA A 80 9.66 8.24 -10.50
CA ALA A 80 8.46 7.67 -9.89
C ALA A 80 8.79 6.47 -8.97
N GLY A 81 9.77 5.65 -9.38
CA GLY A 81 10.27 4.53 -8.59
C GLY A 81 10.98 4.97 -7.32
N GLU A 82 11.88 5.96 -7.41
CA GLU A 82 12.58 6.51 -6.25
C GLU A 82 11.60 7.13 -5.23
N GLU A 83 10.63 7.91 -5.70
CA GLU A 83 9.61 8.49 -4.82
C GLU A 83 8.76 7.40 -4.15
N PHE A 84 8.31 6.41 -4.92
CA PHE A 84 7.54 5.28 -4.39
C PHE A 84 8.33 4.53 -3.32
N MET A 85 9.60 4.22 -3.56
CA MET A 85 10.46 3.51 -2.62
C MET A 85 10.70 4.32 -1.34
N SER A 86 10.96 5.62 -1.47
CA SER A 86 11.13 6.52 -0.32
C SER A 86 9.89 6.53 0.58
N ARG A 87 8.68 6.57 -0.01
CA ARG A 87 7.42 6.52 0.75
C ARG A 87 7.16 5.14 1.34
N LEU A 88 7.44 4.07 0.60
CA LEU A 88 7.27 2.69 1.07
C LEU A 88 8.14 2.42 2.31
N ILE A 89 9.42 2.81 2.27
CA ILE A 89 10.36 2.66 3.39
C ILE A 89 9.85 3.39 4.64
N LYS A 90 9.35 4.63 4.50
CA LYS A 90 8.78 5.40 5.62
C LYS A 90 7.54 4.77 6.28
N ILE A 91 6.84 3.88 5.58
CA ILE A 91 5.67 3.18 6.14
C ILE A 91 6.10 1.94 6.93
N ILE A 92 7.16 1.26 6.50
CA ILE A 92 7.57 -0.04 7.04
C ILE A 92 8.69 0.06 8.09
N CYS A 93 9.51 1.11 8.05
CA CYS A 93 10.57 1.43 9.01
C CYS A 93 10.06 2.42 10.06
#